data_AF-A0A1A3D6N7-F1
#
_entry.id   AF-A0A1A3D6N7-F1
#
_cell.length_a   1.000
_cell.length_b   1.000
_cell.length_c   1.000
_cell.angle_alpha   90.00
_cell.angle_beta   90.00
_cell.angle_gamma   90.00
#
_symmetry.space_group_name_H-M   'P 1'
#
loop_
_entity.id
_entity.type
_entity.pdbx_description
1 polymer ?
#
loop_
_entity_poly.entity_id
_entity_poly.type
_entity_poly.pdbx_seq_one_letter_code
_entity_poly.pdbx_strand_id
1 'polypeptide(L)'
;MGALAAVMLVPTAVAHADQTDQDFTNYLQAHGVDLGSPALDVKAAQVMCKDLEAGYSQKDEIDQLTGSHRLSEGQAQMFVAAATADYCPAKHPPSKPSSS
;
A
#
# COMPACT_ATOMS: atom_id res chain seq x y z
N MET A 1 -33.46 28.86 24.13
CA MET A 1 -32.61 27.78 24.68
C MET A 1 -32.80 26.61 23.72
N GLY A 2 -32.01 26.45 22.66
CA GLY A 2 -30.62 26.01 22.69
C GLY A 2 -30.58 24.63 22.01
N ALA A 3 -30.50 24.60 20.68
CA ALA A 3 -30.34 23.36 19.92
C ALA A 3 -29.48 23.65 18.70
N LEU A 4 -28.16 23.62 18.89
CA LEU A 4 -27.19 23.54 17.81
C LEU A 4 -26.42 22.23 18.05
N ALA A 5 -26.99 21.14 17.56
CA ALA A 5 -26.29 19.87 17.45
C ALA A 5 -25.28 20.01 16.30
N ALA A 6 -24.06 20.43 16.64
CA ALA A 6 -22.93 20.41 15.73
C ALA A 6 -22.53 18.95 15.48
N VAL A 7 -23.03 18.37 14.40
CA VAL A 7 -22.57 17.07 13.90
C VAL A 7 -21.19 17.31 13.28
N MET A 8 -20.16 17.19 14.11
CA MET A 8 -18.77 17.14 13.64
C MET A 8 -18.64 15.86 12.79
N LEU A 9 -18.68 16.01 11.47
CA LEU A 9 -18.31 14.95 10.53
C LEU A 9 -16.83 14.65 10.76
N VAL A 10 -16.55 13.64 11.57
CA VAL A 10 -15.22 13.05 11.69
C VAL A 10 -14.79 12.56 10.30
N PRO A 11 -13.56 12.87 9.84
CA PRO A 11 -13.10 12.42 8.55
C PRO A 11 -13.02 10.89 8.56
N THR A 12 -13.83 10.24 7.72
CA THR A 12 -13.82 8.78 7.49
C THR A 12 -12.54 8.27 6.80
N ALA A 13 -11.50 9.10 6.70
CA ALA A 13 -10.26 8.80 5.99
C ALA A 13 -9.44 7.67 6.65
N VAL A 14 -9.65 7.39 7.93
CA VAL A 14 -8.89 6.35 8.66
C VAL A 14 -9.38 4.94 8.31
N ALA A 15 -10.68 4.75 8.13
CA ALA A 15 -11.25 3.43 7.87
C ALA A 15 -10.79 2.81 6.53
N HIS A 16 -10.44 3.64 5.54
CA HIS A 16 -9.99 3.16 4.22
C HIS A 16 -8.55 2.68 4.23
N ALA A 17 -7.65 3.36 4.96
CA ALA A 17 -6.26 2.92 5.07
C ALA A 17 -6.15 1.61 5.87
N ASP A 18 -6.83 1.53 7.01
CA ASP A 18 -6.86 0.31 7.82
C ASP A 18 -7.45 -0.89 7.07
N GLN A 19 -8.50 -0.68 6.26
CA GLN A 19 -9.09 -1.76 5.47
C GLN A 19 -8.17 -2.22 4.34
N THR A 20 -7.56 -1.29 3.58
CA THR A 20 -6.58 -1.64 2.54
C THR A 20 -5.36 -2.36 3.13
N ASP A 21 -4.85 -1.89 4.28
CA ASP A 21 -3.73 -2.51 5.00
C ASP A 21 -4.08 -3.94 5.45
N GLN A 22 -5.30 -4.15 5.94
CA GLN A 22 -5.80 -5.48 6.31
C GLN A 22 -5.97 -6.39 5.11
N ASP A 23 -6.58 -5.92 4.02
CA ASP A 23 -6.81 -6.71 2.81
C ASP A 23 -5.47 -7.10 2.15
N PHE A 24 -4.53 -6.16 2.08
CA PHE A 24 -3.18 -6.38 1.59
C PHE A 24 -2.45 -7.44 2.41
N THR A 25 -2.40 -7.29 3.73
CA THR A 25 -1.68 -8.22 4.61
C THR A 25 -2.33 -9.60 4.66
N ASN A 26 -3.67 -9.68 4.62
CA ASN A 26 -4.39 -10.95 4.48
C ASN A 26 -4.05 -11.64 3.16
N TYR A 27 -3.99 -10.88 2.05
CA TYR A 27 -3.61 -11.41 0.75
C TYR A 27 -2.17 -11.94 0.77
N LEU A 28 -1.22 -11.18 1.32
CA LEU A 28 0.16 -11.64 1.46
C LEU A 28 0.26 -12.93 2.27
N GLN A 29 -0.40 -13.00 3.41
CA GLN A 29 -0.41 -14.18 4.28
C GLN A 29 -1.03 -15.41 3.59
N ALA A 30 -2.11 -15.23 2.83
CA ALA A 30 -2.74 -16.30 2.06
C ALA A 30 -1.79 -16.92 1.00
N HIS A 31 -0.80 -16.14 0.56
CA HIS A 31 0.23 -16.54 -0.40
C HIS A 31 1.59 -16.83 0.25
N GLY A 32 1.67 -16.85 1.59
CA GLY A 32 2.89 -17.17 2.35
C GLY A 32 3.96 -16.08 2.32
N VAL A 33 3.57 -14.83 2.05
CA VAL A 33 4.44 -13.65 2.09
C VAL A 33 4.29 -12.97 3.45
N ASP A 34 5.39 -12.84 4.19
CA ASP A 34 5.45 -12.14 5.48
C ASP A 34 6.87 -11.59 5.70
N LEU A 35 7.02 -10.26 5.78
CA LEU A 35 8.30 -9.59 6.06
C LEU A 35 8.62 -9.52 7.56
N GLY A 36 7.75 -10.07 8.41
CA GLY A 36 7.89 -10.24 9.85
C GLY A 36 6.73 -9.64 10.65
N SER A 37 5.97 -8.72 10.06
CA SER A 37 4.71 -8.23 10.63
C SER A 37 3.87 -7.51 9.57
N PRO A 38 2.53 -7.47 9.73
CA PRO A 38 1.65 -6.71 8.84
C PRO A 38 2.05 -5.25 8.66
N ALA A 39 2.51 -4.60 9.74
CA ALA A 39 2.96 -3.21 9.69
C ALA A 39 4.26 -3.04 8.89
N LEU A 40 5.15 -4.04 8.89
CA LEU A 40 6.35 -4.05 8.06
C LEU A 40 6.00 -4.23 6.58
N ASP A 41 5.05 -5.11 6.27
CA ASP A 41 4.57 -5.35 4.90
C ASP A 41 4.00 -4.07 4.27
N VAL A 42 3.08 -3.41 4.98
CA VAL A 42 2.49 -2.13 4.56
C VAL A 42 3.56 -1.06 4.38
N LYS A 43 4.49 -0.94 5.34
CA LYS A 43 5.57 0.04 5.26
C LYS A 43 6.48 -0.22 4.06
N ALA A 44 6.82 -1.47 3.79
CA ALA A 44 7.62 -1.85 2.63
C ALA A 44 6.89 -1.50 1.33
N ALA A 45 5.58 -1.77 1.24
CA ALA A 45 4.76 -1.41 0.08
C ALA A 45 4.73 0.10 -0.18
N GLN A 46 4.60 0.91 0.88
CA GLN A 46 4.63 2.37 0.79
C GLN A 46 6.01 2.92 0.37
N VAL A 47 7.10 2.31 0.85
CA VAL A 47 8.47 2.71 0.49
C VAL A 47 8.77 2.35 -0.96
N MET A 48 8.46 1.11 -1.35
CA MET A 48 8.55 0.63 -2.73
C MET A 48 7.86 1.60 -3.69
N CYS A 49 6.67 2.06 -3.32
CA CYS A 49 5.96 3.00 -4.17
C CYS A 49 6.72 4.32 -4.38
N LYS A 50 7.28 4.89 -3.31
CA LYS A 50 8.09 6.11 -3.40
C LYS A 50 9.34 5.90 -4.24
N ASP A 51 9.95 4.72 -4.16
CA ASP A 51 11.12 4.38 -4.96
C ASP A 51 10.73 4.26 -6.46
N LEU A 52 9.61 3.62 -6.78
CA LEU A 52 9.05 3.57 -8.15
C LEU A 52 8.63 4.95 -8.70
N GLU A 53 8.28 5.90 -7.82
CA GLU A 53 8.05 7.30 -8.18
C GLU A 53 9.36 8.06 -8.38
N ALA A 54 10.40 7.74 -7.59
CA ALA A 54 11.73 8.32 -7.70
C ALA A 54 12.53 7.81 -8.92
N GLY A 55 12.03 6.77 -9.60
CA GLY A 55 12.61 6.23 -10.83
C GLY A 55 13.31 4.88 -10.66
N TYR A 56 13.21 4.25 -9.49
CA TYR A 56 13.63 2.86 -9.31
C TYR A 56 12.74 1.91 -10.10
N SER A 57 13.28 0.76 -10.49
CA SER A 57 12.52 -0.26 -11.20
C SER A 57 11.91 -1.27 -10.25
N GLN A 58 10.77 -1.87 -10.63
CA GLN A 58 10.16 -2.98 -9.90
C GLN A 58 11.15 -4.16 -9.72
N LYS A 59 12.07 -4.34 -10.68
CA LYS A 59 13.10 -5.36 -10.59
C LYS A 59 14.10 -5.08 -9.46
N ASP A 60 14.47 -3.82 -9.22
CA ASP A 60 15.39 -3.47 -8.13
C ASP A 60 14.76 -3.78 -6.76
N GLU A 61 13.45 -3.54 -6.63
CA GLU A 61 12.66 -3.87 -5.44
C GLU A 61 12.54 -5.39 -5.23
N ILE A 62 12.27 -6.14 -6.30
CA ILE A 62 12.25 -7.61 -6.26
C ILE A 62 13.64 -8.16 -5.86
N ASP A 63 14.71 -7.63 -6.44
CA ASP A 63 16.08 -8.03 -6.13
C ASP A 63 16.43 -7.71 -4.65
N GLN A 64 15.93 -6.60 -4.08
CA GLN A 64 16.10 -6.30 -2.65
C GLN A 64 15.36 -7.30 -1.75
N LEU A 65 14.10 -7.59 -2.06
CA LEU A 65 13.25 -8.50 -1.28
C LEU A 65 13.79 -9.94 -1.32
N THR A 66 14.26 -10.38 -2.48
CA THR A 66 14.85 -11.72 -2.68
C THR A 66 16.28 -11.82 -2.15
N GLY A 67 17.11 -10.79 -2.33
CA GLY A 67 18.48 -10.74 -1.83
C GLY A 67 18.57 -10.85 -0.31
N SER A 68 17.56 -10.36 0.39
CA SER A 68 17.43 -10.48 1.85
C SER A 68 17.06 -11.89 2.34
N HIS A 69 16.85 -12.86 1.43
CA HIS A 69 16.35 -14.21 1.71
C HIS A 69 15.02 -14.22 2.50
N ARG A 70 14.28 -13.11 2.43
CA ARG A 70 12.98 -12.93 3.09
C ARG A 70 11.88 -13.55 2.26
N LEU A 71 11.95 -13.38 0.94
CA LEU A 71 10.95 -13.84 -0.02
C LEU A 71 11.62 -14.55 -1.19
N SER A 72 10.90 -15.51 -1.77
CA SER A 72 11.26 -16.06 -3.10
C SER A 72 10.94 -15.06 -4.22
N GLU A 73 11.52 -15.26 -5.40
CA GLU A 73 11.32 -14.35 -6.54
C GLU A 73 9.84 -14.18 -6.92
N GLY A 74 9.07 -15.28 -6.94
CA GLY A 74 7.62 -15.23 -7.21
C GLY A 74 6.83 -14.51 -6.11
N GLN A 75 7.25 -14.65 -4.84
CA GLN A 75 6.63 -13.94 -3.72
C GLN A 75 6.94 -12.45 -3.75
N ALA A 76 8.18 -12.08 -4.08
CA ALA A 76 8.59 -10.69 -4.22
C ALA A 76 7.88 -10.02 -5.41
N GLN A 77 7.77 -10.69 -6.55
CA GLN A 77 6.99 -10.20 -7.69
C GLN A 77 5.53 -9.97 -7.34
N MET A 78 4.90 -10.92 -6.66
CA MET A 78 3.51 -10.79 -6.22
C MET A 78 3.37 -9.62 -5.24
N PHE A 79 4.25 -9.53 -4.24
CA PHE A 79 4.27 -8.44 -3.27
C PHE A 79 4.32 -7.09 -3.97
N VAL A 80 5.26 -6.92 -4.91
CA VAL A 80 5.44 -5.67 -5.66
C VAL A 80 4.21 -5.34 -6.51
N ALA A 81 3.59 -6.34 -7.14
CA ALA A 81 2.37 -6.15 -7.92
C ALA A 81 1.18 -5.68 -7.06
N ALA A 82 0.93 -6.34 -5.92
CA ALA A 82 -0.13 -5.97 -4.99
C ALA A 82 0.14 -4.60 -4.36
N ALA A 83 1.37 -4.36 -3.90
CA ALA A 83 1.78 -3.10 -3.32
C ALA A 83 1.62 -1.94 -4.29
N THR A 84 1.93 -2.15 -5.58
CA THR A 84 1.75 -1.12 -6.60
C THR A 84 0.27 -0.84 -6.86
N ALA A 85 -0.59 -1.86 -6.83
CA ALA A 85 -2.03 -1.68 -7.03
C ALA A 85 -2.68 -0.88 -5.89
N ASP A 86 -2.32 -1.17 -4.64
CA ASP A 86 -2.96 -0.57 -3.46
C ASP A 86 -2.28 0.72 -2.98
N TYR A 87 -0.94 0.81 -3.04
CA TYR A 87 -0.17 1.91 -2.46
C TYR A 87 0.45 2.87 -3.48
N CYS A 88 0.32 2.61 -4.80
CA CYS A 88 0.77 3.53 -5.85
C CYS A 88 -0.36 4.25 -6.60
N PRO A 89 -1.01 5.23 -5.96
CA PRO A 89 -2.01 6.07 -6.62
C PRO A 89 -1.39 6.98 -7.69
N ALA A 90 -0.08 7.18 -7.74
CA ALA A 90 0.54 7.94 -8.84
C ALA A 90 0.60 7.16 -10.16
N LYS A 91 0.52 5.83 -10.11
CA LYS A 91 0.42 4.97 -11.30
C LYS A 91 -1.03 4.72 -11.71
N HIS A 92 -1.98 4.95 -10.79
CA HIS A 92 -3.42 5.04 -11.05
C HIS A 92 -3.84 6.50 -11.02
N PRO A 93 -3.77 7.28 -12.11
CA PRO A 93 -4.17 8.67 -12.06
C PRO A 93 -5.55 8.73 -11.40
N PRO A 94 -5.73 9.45 -10.28
CA PRO A 94 -7.06 9.93 -10.01
C PRO A 94 -7.38 10.67 -11.29
N SER A 95 -8.46 10.28 -11.95
CA SER A 95 -9.09 11.17 -12.89
C SER A 95 -9.46 12.39 -12.05
N LYS A 96 -8.52 13.31 -11.87
CA LYS A 96 -8.78 14.64 -11.41
C LYS A 96 -9.55 15.22 -12.58
N PRO A 97 -10.88 15.42 -12.48
CA PRO A 97 -11.49 16.30 -13.44
C PRO A 97 -10.76 17.63 -13.21
N SER A 98 -10.14 18.12 -14.28
CA SER A 98 -9.74 19.51 -14.35
C SER A 98 -10.99 20.33 -14.05
N SER A 99 -11.12 20.86 -12.85
CA SER A 99 -11.98 22.02 -12.54
C SER A 99 -10.99 23.15 -12.30
N SER A 100 -10.72 23.93 -13.35
CA SER A 100 -11.44 25.15 -13.76
C SER A 100 -10.93 26.37 -13.01
#